data_AF-A0A942HCQ4-F1
#
_entry.id   AF-A0A942HCQ4-F1
#
_cell.length_a   1.000
_cell.length_b   1.000
_cell.length_c   1.000
_cell.angle_alpha   90.00
_cell.angle_beta   90.00
_cell.angle_gamma   90.00
#
_symmetry.space_group_name_H-M   'P 1'
#
loop_
_entity.id
_entity.type
_entity.pdbx_description
1 polymer ?
#
loop_
_entity_poly.entity_id
_entity_poly.type
_entity_poly.pdbx_seq_one_letter_code
_entity_poly.pdbx_strand_id
1 'polypeptide(L)'
;MAGHTEGAERGKFCSLRVEPCPCGNKYTDIMSGTGSWGKYPQKHRVLKAVERSPEAHHVLPVASVTAEITANSKIKDEVVKNTQWCVNDKANMIALPLFEMTFLHYIINEEDSAPPFEGLPMHNYDHGAFQDEVDAKLKKIGNDAQANTKAHEDATKELKGALDSLRDACNPKLASRGKRGKGTHGEFVNAMKDPDAASAEEWYVPFSMADDPDPRPFPRVGLKSGLSKKLKDLQEAFEAFAART
;
A
#
# COMPACT_ATOMS: atom_id res chain seq x y z
N MET A 1 18.87 -25.75 -5.79
CA MET A 1 17.50 -25.48 -5.30
C MET A 1 17.64 -24.77 -3.97
N ALA A 2 17.41 -23.45 -3.91
CA ALA A 2 17.43 -22.72 -2.66
C ALA A 2 16.13 -23.03 -1.91
N GLY A 3 16.24 -23.71 -0.76
CA GLY A 3 15.10 -24.02 0.09
C GLY A 3 14.57 -22.75 0.75
N HIS A 4 13.44 -22.24 0.27
CA HIS A 4 12.65 -21.20 0.92
C HIS A 4 11.43 -21.86 1.59
N THR A 5 11.64 -22.58 2.69
CA THR A 5 10.55 -23.10 3.53
C THR A 5 10.47 -22.34 4.85
N GLU A 6 10.33 -21.03 4.76
CA GLU A 6 9.93 -20.18 5.89
C GLU A 6 8.69 -19.41 5.42
N GLY A 7 7.52 -19.73 5.99
CA GLY A 7 6.28 -19.01 5.71
C GLY A 7 5.14 -19.77 5.02
N ALA A 8 5.15 -21.11 4.99
CA ALA A 8 4.08 -21.91 4.38
C ALA A 8 3.27 -22.76 5.40
N GLU A 9 3.48 -22.59 6.70
CA GLU A 9 2.82 -23.38 7.74
C GLU A 9 2.09 -22.50 8.76
N ARG A 10 0.92 -22.97 9.24
CA ARG A 10 0.10 -22.24 10.20
C ARG A 10 0.81 -22.12 11.55
N GLY A 11 0.74 -20.94 12.17
CA GLY A 11 1.33 -20.70 13.49
C GLY A 11 2.86 -20.55 13.48
N LYS A 12 3.47 -20.36 12.31
CA LYS A 12 4.90 -20.02 12.15
C LYS A 12 5.05 -18.62 11.56
N PHE A 13 6.28 -18.12 11.58
CA PHE A 13 6.62 -16.86 10.94
C PHE A 13 6.40 -16.95 9.43
N CYS A 14 5.69 -15.98 8.86
CA CYS A 14 5.40 -15.90 7.44
C CYS A 14 5.57 -14.45 6.95
N SER A 15 6.56 -14.23 6.09
CA SER A 15 6.80 -12.96 5.40
C SER A 15 6.47 -13.00 3.91
N LEU A 16 5.89 -14.09 3.40
CA LEU A 16 5.62 -14.27 1.98
C LEU A 16 4.17 -13.91 1.65
N ARG A 17 3.96 -13.24 0.52
CA ARG A 17 2.63 -13.08 -0.09
C ARG A 17 2.21 -14.39 -0.73
N VAL A 18 1.26 -15.11 -0.10
CA VAL A 18 0.74 -16.40 -0.59
C VAL A 18 -0.78 -16.47 -0.45
N GLU A 19 -1.46 -17.08 -1.42
CA GLU A 19 -2.92 -17.29 -1.42
C GLU A 19 -3.28 -18.72 -1.89
N PRO A 20 -4.08 -19.50 -1.13
CA PRO A 20 -4.54 -19.21 0.24
C PRO A 20 -3.38 -19.25 1.23
N CYS A 21 -3.38 -18.33 2.21
CA CYS A 21 -2.36 -18.34 3.24
C CYS A 21 -2.62 -19.46 4.26
N PRO A 22 -1.59 -20.13 4.81
CA PRO A 22 -1.74 -21.17 5.84
C PRO A 22 -2.48 -20.73 7.11
N CYS A 23 -2.53 -19.43 7.42
CA CYS A 23 -3.33 -18.88 8.52
C CYS A 23 -4.84 -18.83 8.20
N GLY A 24 -5.25 -19.17 6.98
CA GLY A 24 -6.65 -19.23 6.53
C GLY A 24 -7.15 -17.97 5.84
N ASN A 25 -6.38 -16.88 5.84
CA ASN A 25 -6.81 -15.64 5.17
C ASN A 25 -6.70 -15.75 3.65
N LYS A 26 -7.69 -15.19 2.98
CA LYS A 26 -7.71 -14.96 1.53
C LYS A 26 -7.58 -13.46 1.29
N TYR A 27 -6.85 -13.07 0.25
CA TYR A 27 -6.68 -11.65 -0.08
C TYR A 27 -8.03 -11.01 -0.40
N THR A 28 -8.93 -11.79 -1.00
CA THR A 28 -10.32 -11.42 -1.28
C THR A 28 -11.09 -10.99 -0.04
N ASP A 29 -10.78 -11.55 1.14
CA ASP A 29 -11.50 -11.25 2.38
C ASP A 29 -11.15 -9.86 2.91
N ILE A 30 -9.92 -9.40 2.65
CA ILE A 30 -9.46 -8.04 2.95
C ILE A 30 -10.13 -7.03 2.03
N MET A 31 -10.36 -7.42 0.78
CA MET A 31 -11.02 -6.59 -0.21
C MET A 31 -12.56 -6.56 -0.05
N SER A 32 -13.11 -7.30 0.91
CA SER A 32 -14.55 -7.31 1.18
C SER A 32 -15.05 -5.89 1.53
N GLY A 33 -16.15 -5.47 0.90
CA GLY A 33 -16.70 -4.11 1.06
C GLY A 33 -16.15 -3.07 0.07
N THR A 34 -15.11 -3.39 -0.70
CA THR A 34 -14.56 -2.47 -1.73
C THR A 34 -15.27 -2.56 -3.08
N GLY A 35 -16.33 -3.37 -3.21
CA GLY A 35 -17.02 -3.57 -4.48
C GLY A 35 -17.57 -2.27 -5.09
N SER A 36 -18.01 -1.33 -4.24
CA SER A 36 -18.48 -0.01 -4.68
C SER A 36 -17.36 0.91 -5.16
N TRP A 37 -16.10 0.62 -4.84
CA TRP A 37 -14.96 1.45 -5.28
C TRP A 37 -14.74 1.35 -6.78
N GLY A 38 -15.25 0.29 -7.41
CA GLY A 38 -15.12 0.06 -8.84
C GLY A 38 -13.74 -0.45 -9.23
N LYS A 39 -13.47 -0.39 -10.53
CA LYS A 39 -12.23 -0.82 -11.18
C LYS A 39 -11.91 0.15 -12.30
N TYR A 40 -10.68 0.10 -12.81
CA TYR A 40 -10.31 0.90 -13.98
C TYR A 40 -9.64 0.05 -15.07
N PRO A 41 -9.87 0.34 -16.36
CA PRO A 41 -9.18 -0.36 -17.45
C PRO A 41 -7.70 0.01 -17.47
N GLN A 42 -6.82 -0.98 -17.63
CA GLN A 42 -5.39 -0.75 -17.71
C GLN A 42 -4.89 -0.86 -19.15
N LYS A 43 -4.07 0.10 -19.57
CA LYS A 43 -3.32 0.01 -20.82
C LYS A 43 -2.26 -1.09 -20.74
N HIS A 44 -2.40 -2.13 -21.55
CA HIS A 44 -1.41 -3.20 -21.69
C HIS A 44 -0.73 -3.20 -23.06
N ARG A 45 0.51 -3.71 -23.10
CA ARG A 45 1.21 -4.04 -24.35
C ARG A 45 0.62 -5.26 -25.07
N VAL A 46 -0.11 -6.12 -24.34
CA VAL A 46 -0.77 -7.32 -24.86
C VAL A 46 -2.25 -7.04 -25.17
N LEU A 47 -2.83 -7.77 -26.13
CA LEU A 47 -4.19 -7.54 -26.66
C LEU A 47 -5.35 -7.76 -25.67
N LYS A 48 -5.08 -8.24 -24.46
CA LYS A 48 -6.12 -8.52 -23.45
C LYS A 48 -6.46 -7.25 -22.67
N ALA A 49 -7.71 -6.84 -22.77
CA ALA A 49 -8.28 -5.85 -21.86
C ALA A 49 -8.31 -6.44 -20.44
N VAL A 50 -7.78 -5.70 -19.47
CA VAL A 50 -7.78 -6.08 -18.07
C VAL A 50 -8.20 -4.86 -17.27
N GLU A 51 -9.10 -5.08 -16.32
CA GLU A 51 -9.42 -4.09 -15.31
C GLU A 51 -8.58 -4.31 -14.06
N ARG A 52 -8.11 -3.23 -13.46
CA ARG A 52 -7.41 -3.21 -12.19
C ARG A 52 -8.39 -2.84 -11.09
N SER A 53 -8.41 -3.64 -10.03
CA SER A 53 -9.18 -3.38 -8.82
C SER A 53 -8.31 -2.67 -7.76
N PRO A 54 -8.93 -2.12 -6.70
CA PRO A 54 -8.24 -1.85 -5.44
C PRO A 54 -7.38 -3.04 -5.00
N GLU A 55 -6.36 -2.77 -4.19
CA GLU A 55 -5.40 -3.78 -3.76
C GLU A 55 -5.30 -3.86 -2.23
N ALA A 56 -5.10 -5.08 -1.72
CA ALA A 56 -4.74 -5.28 -0.33
C ALA A 56 -3.28 -4.90 -0.15
N HIS A 57 -3.03 -3.97 0.76
CA HIS A 57 -1.73 -3.48 1.15
C HIS A 57 -1.31 -4.09 2.48
N HIS A 58 -0.07 -4.57 2.59
CA HIS A 58 0.50 -5.01 3.85
C HIS A 58 0.97 -3.82 4.67
N VAL A 59 0.42 -3.63 5.86
CA VAL A 59 0.75 -2.52 6.76
C VAL A 59 2.25 -2.46 7.06
N LEU A 60 2.86 -3.63 7.23
CA LEU A 60 4.31 -3.82 7.17
C LEU A 60 4.64 -4.48 5.82
N PRO A 61 5.24 -3.77 4.86
CA PRO A 61 5.46 -4.33 3.53
C PRO A 61 6.26 -5.63 3.55
N VAL A 62 5.85 -6.58 2.71
CA VAL A 62 6.50 -7.90 2.57
C VAL A 62 8.00 -7.77 2.31
N ALA A 63 8.39 -6.84 1.43
CA ALA A 63 9.79 -6.57 1.12
C ALA A 63 10.57 -6.14 2.37
N SER A 64 10.03 -5.22 3.14
CA SER A 64 10.60 -4.70 4.39
C SER A 64 10.81 -5.78 5.44
N VAL A 65 9.76 -6.57 5.72
CA VAL A 65 9.84 -7.66 6.71
C VAL A 65 10.85 -8.72 6.25
N THR A 66 10.86 -9.03 4.95
CA THR A 66 11.81 -10.01 4.41
C THR A 66 13.25 -9.53 4.53
N ALA A 67 13.52 -8.28 4.17
CA ALA A 67 14.88 -7.72 4.19
C ALA A 67 15.42 -7.54 5.61
N GLU A 68 14.63 -6.97 6.51
CA GLU A 68 15.11 -6.53 7.82
C GLU A 68 14.93 -7.57 8.93
N ILE A 69 13.98 -8.49 8.78
CA ILE A 69 13.69 -9.53 9.79
C ILE A 69 14.08 -10.92 9.28
N THR A 70 13.44 -11.40 8.21
CA THR A 70 13.63 -12.79 7.75
C THR A 70 15.05 -13.05 7.24
N ALA A 71 15.66 -12.08 6.55
CA ALA A 71 17.02 -12.19 6.03
C ALA A 71 18.11 -11.96 7.10
N ASN A 72 17.75 -11.56 8.33
CA ASN A 72 18.70 -11.37 9.42
C ASN A 72 19.17 -12.73 9.97
N SER A 73 20.30 -13.21 9.46
CA SER A 73 20.88 -14.53 9.80
C SER A 73 21.18 -14.74 11.28
N LYS A 74 21.31 -13.66 12.07
CA LYS A 74 21.67 -13.74 13.49
C LYS A 74 20.48 -14.02 14.40
N ILE A 75 19.25 -13.79 13.93
CA ILE A 75 18.01 -14.07 14.68
C ILE A 75 17.14 -15.12 13.97
N LYS A 76 17.50 -15.49 12.74
CA LYS A 76 16.72 -16.35 11.87
C LYS A 76 16.32 -17.68 12.54
N ASP A 77 17.30 -18.43 13.03
CA ASP A 77 17.07 -19.79 13.50
C ASP A 77 16.46 -19.84 14.91
N GLU A 78 16.92 -18.97 15.81
CA GLU A 78 16.55 -19.00 17.22
C GLU A 78 15.30 -18.16 17.54
N VAL A 79 15.05 -17.09 16.79
CA VAL A 79 13.97 -16.14 17.07
C VAL A 79 12.89 -16.20 16.01
N VAL A 80 13.24 -15.94 14.74
CA VAL A 80 12.26 -15.78 13.66
C VAL A 80 11.47 -17.07 13.45
N LYS A 81 12.14 -18.23 13.31
CA LYS A 81 11.46 -19.52 13.14
C LYS A 81 10.51 -19.89 14.27
N ASN A 82 10.77 -19.41 15.48
CA ASN A 82 9.97 -19.68 16.68
C ASN A 82 8.87 -18.62 16.91
N THR A 83 8.90 -17.52 16.15
CA THR A 83 7.94 -16.41 16.27
C THR A 83 6.67 -16.69 15.49
N GLN A 84 5.53 -16.70 16.19
CA GLN A 84 4.23 -16.90 15.57
C GLN A 84 3.67 -15.56 15.06
N TRP A 85 3.93 -15.23 13.79
CA TRP A 85 3.47 -13.99 13.17
C TRP A 85 3.34 -14.14 11.65
N CYS A 86 2.25 -13.67 11.04
CA CYS A 86 2.05 -13.80 9.60
C CYS A 86 1.71 -12.46 8.94
N VAL A 87 2.47 -12.07 7.91
CA VAL A 87 2.23 -10.83 7.16
C VAL A 87 0.85 -10.81 6.48
N ASN A 88 0.30 -11.99 6.14
CA ASN A 88 -1.04 -12.13 5.57
C ASN A 88 -2.14 -12.27 6.63
N ASP A 89 -1.86 -11.98 7.91
CA ASP A 89 -2.92 -11.86 8.90
C ASP A 89 -3.80 -10.64 8.60
N LYS A 90 -5.12 -10.76 8.78
CA LYS A 90 -6.08 -9.69 8.49
C LYS A 90 -5.74 -8.37 9.18
N ALA A 91 -5.20 -8.42 10.39
CA ALA A 91 -4.75 -7.22 11.12
C ALA A 91 -3.55 -6.52 10.45
N ASN A 92 -2.73 -7.27 9.70
CA ASN A 92 -1.52 -6.82 9.05
C ASN A 92 -1.77 -6.33 7.61
N MET A 93 -3.03 -6.26 7.18
CA MET A 93 -3.43 -5.81 5.85
C MET A 93 -4.54 -4.77 5.91
N ILE A 94 -4.58 -3.92 4.89
CA ILE A 94 -5.62 -2.91 4.68
C ILE A 94 -5.94 -2.84 3.19
N ALA A 95 -7.21 -2.67 2.83
CA ALA A 95 -7.58 -2.41 1.44
C ALA A 95 -7.34 -0.93 1.11
N LEU A 96 -6.63 -0.66 0.01
CA LEU A 96 -6.37 0.71 -0.45
C LEU A 96 -6.76 0.87 -1.93
N PRO A 97 -7.31 2.03 -2.32
CA PRO A 97 -7.57 2.35 -3.72
C PRO A 97 -6.25 2.53 -4.50
N LEU A 98 -6.32 2.37 -5.82
CA LEU A 98 -5.24 2.77 -6.73
C LEU A 98 -5.50 4.19 -7.23
N PHE A 99 -4.45 5.00 -7.40
CA PHE A 99 -4.61 6.42 -7.73
C PHE A 99 -5.35 6.67 -9.05
N GLU A 100 -5.19 5.79 -10.04
CA GLU A 100 -5.89 5.88 -11.33
C GLU A 100 -7.42 5.82 -11.18
N MET A 101 -7.93 5.26 -10.08
CA MET A 101 -9.37 5.28 -9.76
C MET A 101 -9.86 6.70 -9.46
N THR A 102 -9.00 7.58 -8.93
CA THR A 102 -9.30 9.01 -8.74
C THR A 102 -9.48 9.68 -10.10
N PHE A 103 -8.61 9.40 -11.07
CA PHE A 103 -8.77 9.92 -12.43
C PHE A 103 -10.02 9.39 -13.12
N LEU A 104 -10.29 8.09 -12.98
CA LEU A 104 -11.50 7.49 -13.55
C LEU A 104 -12.75 8.20 -13.01
N HIS A 105 -12.83 8.39 -11.69
CA HIS A 105 -13.97 9.04 -11.03
C HIS A 105 -14.15 10.49 -11.49
N TYR A 106 -13.15 11.35 -11.27
CA TYR A 106 -13.33 12.79 -11.47
C TYR A 106 -13.14 13.27 -12.91
N ILE A 107 -12.22 12.66 -13.67
CA ILE A 107 -11.81 13.18 -14.99
C ILE A 107 -12.50 12.41 -16.13
N ILE A 108 -12.63 11.09 -16.01
CA ILE A 108 -13.20 10.27 -17.09
C ILE A 108 -14.73 10.18 -16.98
N ASN A 109 -15.23 9.91 -15.77
CA ASN A 109 -16.66 9.81 -15.51
C ASN A 109 -17.29 11.17 -15.17
N GLU A 110 -16.47 12.22 -15.02
CA GLU A 110 -16.91 13.59 -14.72
C GLU A 110 -17.78 13.69 -13.45
N GLU A 111 -17.46 12.89 -12.42
CA GLU A 111 -18.19 12.86 -11.16
C GLU A 111 -17.65 13.91 -10.18
N ASP A 112 -18.51 14.81 -9.71
CA ASP A 112 -18.16 15.83 -8.71
C ASP A 112 -18.39 15.36 -7.26
N SER A 113 -19.05 14.23 -7.08
CA SER A 113 -19.35 13.65 -5.76
C SER A 113 -18.12 13.00 -5.13
N ALA A 114 -18.11 12.89 -3.80
CA ALA A 114 -17.05 12.16 -3.12
C ALA A 114 -17.08 10.65 -3.48
N PRO A 115 -15.94 10.05 -3.89
CA PRO A 115 -15.86 8.64 -4.18
C PRO A 115 -15.97 7.82 -2.89
N PRO A 116 -16.39 6.55 -2.97
CA PRO A 116 -16.55 5.68 -1.80
C PRO A 116 -15.22 5.30 -1.10
N PHE A 117 -14.09 5.71 -1.66
CA PHE A 117 -12.74 5.56 -1.09
C PHE A 117 -12.14 6.91 -0.64
N GLU A 118 -12.96 7.96 -0.51
CA GLU A 118 -12.49 9.24 0.02
C GLU A 118 -11.84 9.11 1.40
N GLY A 119 -10.89 9.99 1.71
CA GLY A 119 -10.20 9.98 2.99
C GLY A 119 -9.18 8.86 3.17
N LEU A 120 -8.88 8.08 2.13
CA LEU A 120 -7.83 7.06 2.11
C LEU A 120 -6.65 7.47 1.22
N PRO A 121 -5.40 7.19 1.61
CA PRO A 121 -4.26 7.31 0.70
C PRO A 121 -4.34 6.23 -0.39
N MET A 122 -3.53 6.38 -1.43
CA MET A 122 -3.56 5.52 -2.60
C MET A 122 -2.40 4.53 -2.56
N HIS A 123 -2.69 3.24 -2.75
CA HIS A 123 -1.72 2.15 -2.64
C HIS A 123 -0.44 2.39 -3.46
N ASN A 124 -0.56 3.01 -4.64
CA ASN A 124 0.54 3.21 -5.57
C ASN A 124 1.09 4.64 -5.59
N TYR A 125 0.84 5.42 -4.53
CA TYR A 125 1.30 6.80 -4.39
C TYR A 125 2.25 6.92 -3.20
N ASP A 126 3.52 7.21 -3.50
CA ASP A 126 4.66 7.23 -2.55
C ASP A 126 4.82 5.97 -1.69
N HIS A 127 4.37 4.82 -2.21
CA HIS A 127 4.57 3.51 -1.56
C HIS A 127 6.04 3.23 -1.23
N GLY A 128 6.98 3.66 -2.09
CA GLY A 128 8.42 3.51 -1.84
C GLY A 128 8.89 4.27 -0.59
N ALA A 129 8.51 5.55 -0.47
CA ALA A 129 8.86 6.34 0.70
C ALA A 129 8.21 5.81 1.99
N PHE A 130 6.96 5.33 1.91
CA PHE A 130 6.36 4.59 3.04
C PHE A 130 7.15 3.34 3.40
N GLN A 131 7.63 2.59 2.40
CA GLN A 131 8.46 1.41 2.63
C GLN A 131 9.75 1.78 3.36
N ASP A 132 10.43 2.86 2.96
CA ASP A 132 11.67 3.33 3.61
C ASP A 132 11.43 3.69 5.10
N GLU A 133 10.30 4.32 5.43
CA GLU A 133 9.91 4.61 6.83
C GLU A 133 9.74 3.34 7.67
N VAL A 134 9.21 2.28 7.06
CA VAL A 134 8.96 1.00 7.72
C VAL A 134 10.26 0.19 7.82
N ASP A 135 11.10 0.21 6.78
CA ASP A 135 12.42 -0.42 6.75
C ASP A 135 13.29 0.08 7.91
N ALA A 136 13.37 1.39 8.12
CA ALA A 136 14.15 1.97 9.21
C ALA A 136 13.72 1.46 10.59
N LYS A 137 12.42 1.27 10.81
CA LYS A 137 11.87 0.78 12.09
C LYS A 137 12.04 -0.73 12.24
N LEU A 138 11.82 -1.51 11.17
CA LEU A 138 12.04 -2.96 11.19
C LEU A 138 13.50 -3.31 11.37
N LYS A 139 14.42 -2.55 10.76
CA LYS A 139 15.86 -2.69 10.99
C LYS A 139 16.22 -2.53 12.47
N LYS A 140 15.61 -1.55 13.14
CA LYS A 140 15.79 -1.37 14.59
C LYS A 140 15.25 -2.58 15.36
N ILE A 141 14.03 -3.04 15.06
CA ILE A 141 13.43 -4.23 15.68
C ILE A 141 14.31 -5.48 15.50
N GLY A 142 14.86 -5.69 14.30
CA GLY A 142 15.76 -6.81 14.03
C GLY A 142 17.06 -6.73 14.82
N ASN A 143 17.62 -5.53 15.01
CA ASN A 143 18.80 -5.31 15.85
C ASN A 143 18.50 -5.52 17.34
N ASP A 144 17.34 -5.07 17.82
CA ASP A 144 16.92 -5.22 19.22
C ASP A 144 16.70 -6.71 19.54
N ALA A 145 15.99 -7.45 18.67
CA ALA A 145 15.84 -8.90 18.81
C ALA A 145 17.20 -9.64 18.85
N GLN A 146 18.17 -9.17 18.07
CA GLN A 146 19.53 -9.72 18.03
C GLN A 146 20.35 -9.38 19.29
N ALA A 147 20.02 -8.31 20.00
CA ALA A 147 20.62 -8.00 21.29
C ALA A 147 20.04 -8.90 22.38
N ASN A 148 18.74 -9.15 22.33
CA ASN A 148 18.02 -9.90 23.36
C ASN A 148 18.34 -11.40 23.32
N THR A 149 18.67 -11.97 22.15
CA THR A 149 19.25 -13.32 22.08
C THR A 149 20.55 -13.44 22.85
N LYS A 150 21.42 -12.43 22.81
CA LYS A 150 22.69 -12.40 23.55
C LYS A 150 22.48 -12.19 25.05
N ALA A 151 21.41 -11.50 25.43
CA ALA A 151 21.02 -11.29 26.81
C ALA A 151 20.27 -12.49 27.43
N HIS A 152 19.98 -13.54 26.64
CA HIS A 152 19.17 -14.69 27.04
C HIS A 152 17.74 -14.32 27.47
N GLU A 153 17.16 -13.31 26.82
CA GLU A 153 15.77 -12.87 27.03
C GLU A 153 14.79 -13.60 26.09
N ASP A 154 13.48 -13.44 26.30
CA ASP A 154 12.42 -14.03 25.46
C ASP A 154 12.24 -13.26 24.13
N ALA A 155 13.28 -13.30 23.31
CA ALA A 155 13.38 -12.54 22.05
C ALA A 155 12.25 -12.87 21.06
N THR A 156 11.69 -14.07 21.10
CA THR A 156 10.57 -14.50 20.25
C THR A 156 9.29 -13.74 20.58
N LYS A 157 8.94 -13.65 21.87
CA LYS A 157 7.76 -12.90 22.32
C LYS A 157 7.92 -11.42 22.04
N GLU A 158 9.11 -10.88 22.26
CA GLU A 158 9.40 -9.46 22.05
C GLU A 158 9.40 -9.10 20.56
N LEU A 159 9.95 -9.94 19.68
CA LEU A 159 9.87 -9.72 18.23
C LEU A 159 8.42 -9.64 17.77
N LYS A 160 7.57 -10.59 18.19
CA LYS A 160 6.13 -10.55 17.87
C LYS A 160 5.49 -9.25 18.37
N GLY A 161 5.72 -8.90 19.63
CA GLY A 161 5.17 -7.70 20.26
C GLY A 161 5.61 -6.41 19.55
N ALA A 162 6.87 -6.34 19.11
CA ALA A 162 7.41 -5.21 18.39
C ALA A 162 6.82 -5.07 16.98
N LEU A 163 6.66 -6.18 16.24
CA LEU A 163 6.01 -6.18 14.93
C LEU A 163 4.54 -5.76 15.03
N ASP A 164 3.82 -6.30 16.02
CA ASP A 164 2.42 -5.93 16.30
C ASP A 164 2.30 -4.45 16.66
N SER A 165 3.17 -3.95 17.54
CA SER A 165 3.19 -2.53 17.94
C SER A 165 3.50 -1.61 16.77
N LEU A 166 4.43 -2.00 15.88
CA LEU A 166 4.76 -1.22 14.69
C LEU A 166 3.58 -1.16 13.72
N ARG A 167 2.90 -2.29 13.47
CA ARG A 167 1.66 -2.32 12.69
C ARG A 167 0.60 -1.40 13.30
N ASP A 168 0.38 -1.50 14.61
CA ASP A 168 -0.63 -0.71 15.31
C ASP A 168 -0.33 0.79 15.28
N ALA A 169 0.95 1.16 15.14
CA ALA A 169 1.36 2.54 14.89
C ALA A 169 1.19 2.97 13.42
N CYS A 170 1.39 2.08 12.45
CA CYS A 170 1.30 2.38 11.01
C CYS A 170 -0.15 2.50 10.51
N ASN A 171 -1.06 1.64 10.97
CA ASN A 171 -2.47 1.65 10.57
C ASN A 171 -3.17 3.02 10.73
N PRO A 172 -3.19 3.63 11.93
CA PRO A 172 -3.82 4.93 12.12
C PRO A 172 -3.11 6.04 11.35
N LYS A 173 -1.78 5.92 11.12
CA LYS A 173 -1.05 6.86 10.28
C LYS A 173 -1.55 6.83 8.85
N LEU A 174 -1.62 5.67 8.21
CA LEU A 174 -2.18 5.53 6.86
C LEU A 174 -3.61 6.11 6.77
N ALA A 175 -4.47 5.80 7.73
CA ALA A 175 -5.82 6.37 7.77
C ALA A 175 -5.85 7.90 7.95
N SER A 176 -4.92 8.47 8.72
CA SER A 176 -4.80 9.92 8.89
C SER A 176 -4.23 10.62 7.66
N ARG A 177 -3.36 9.94 6.88
CA ARG A 177 -2.73 10.49 5.68
C ARG A 177 -3.77 10.85 4.62
N GLY A 178 -4.75 10.00 4.40
CA GLY A 178 -5.89 10.27 3.49
C GLY A 178 -6.76 11.47 3.88
N LYS A 179 -6.63 11.97 5.11
CA LYS A 179 -7.40 13.09 5.67
C LYS A 179 -6.59 14.39 5.80
N ARG A 180 -5.34 14.41 5.33
CA ARG A 180 -4.52 15.63 5.34
C ARG A 180 -5.16 16.74 4.50
N GLY A 181 -4.95 17.98 4.91
CA GLY A 181 -5.60 19.14 4.30
C GLY A 181 -7.13 19.00 4.36
N LYS A 182 -7.78 19.10 3.21
CA LYS A 182 -9.23 18.89 3.02
C LYS A 182 -9.58 17.44 2.64
N GLY A 183 -8.63 16.51 2.78
CA GLY A 183 -8.76 15.11 2.39
C GLY A 183 -8.71 14.90 0.88
N THR A 184 -8.67 13.64 0.44
CA THR A 184 -8.50 13.30 -0.99
C THR A 184 -9.56 13.92 -1.90
N HIS A 185 -10.84 13.91 -1.52
CA HIS A 185 -11.90 14.53 -2.31
C HIS A 185 -11.74 16.05 -2.39
N GLY A 186 -11.65 16.72 -1.24
CA GLY A 186 -11.58 18.17 -1.17
C GLY A 186 -10.36 18.73 -1.89
N GLU A 187 -9.19 18.12 -1.73
CA GLU A 187 -7.97 18.56 -2.38
C GLU A 187 -8.01 18.40 -3.91
N PHE A 188 -8.52 17.27 -4.41
CA PHE A 188 -8.60 17.04 -5.86
C PHE A 188 -9.58 18.01 -6.54
N VAL A 189 -10.78 18.18 -5.99
CA VAL A 189 -11.79 19.09 -6.54
C VAL A 189 -11.31 20.53 -6.52
N ASN A 190 -10.61 20.97 -5.46
CA ASN A 190 -10.04 22.32 -5.44
C ASN A 190 -8.97 22.50 -6.52
N ALA A 191 -8.07 21.52 -6.66
CA ALA A 191 -7.04 21.58 -7.67
C ALA A 191 -7.60 21.49 -9.11
N MET A 192 -8.71 20.80 -9.35
CA MET A 192 -9.37 20.82 -10.66
C MET A 192 -9.93 22.21 -11.02
N LYS A 193 -10.48 22.94 -10.04
CA LYS A 193 -11.10 24.26 -10.25
C LYS A 193 -10.08 25.33 -10.60
N ASP A 194 -8.98 25.36 -9.87
CA ASP A 194 -7.88 26.30 -10.11
C ASP A 194 -6.53 25.61 -9.86
N PRO A 195 -6.01 24.88 -10.84
CA PRO A 195 -4.79 24.08 -10.70
C PRO A 195 -3.51 24.92 -10.61
N ASP A 196 -3.61 26.24 -10.79
CA ASP A 196 -2.50 27.19 -10.68
C ASP A 196 -2.58 28.03 -9.39
N ALA A 197 -3.63 27.85 -8.58
CA ALA A 197 -3.77 28.51 -7.28
C ALA A 197 -2.81 27.92 -6.23
N ALA A 198 -2.40 28.77 -5.28
CA ALA A 198 -1.63 28.33 -4.12
C ALA A 198 -2.34 27.21 -3.32
N SER A 199 -3.68 27.22 -3.28
CA SER A 199 -4.47 26.15 -2.63
C SER A 199 -4.38 24.80 -3.33
N ALA A 200 -3.87 24.75 -4.56
CA ALA A 200 -3.60 23.51 -5.28
C ALA A 200 -2.16 23.02 -5.09
N GLU A 201 -1.26 23.76 -4.43
CA GLU A 201 0.14 23.35 -4.26
C GLU A 201 0.28 22.05 -3.45
N GLU A 202 -0.64 21.81 -2.50
CA GLU A 202 -0.63 20.63 -1.62
C GLU A 202 -1.66 19.56 -2.02
N TRP A 203 -2.23 19.63 -3.23
CA TRP A 203 -3.34 18.74 -3.66
C TRP A 203 -3.04 17.24 -3.49
N TYR A 204 -1.77 16.89 -3.62
CA TYR A 204 -1.25 15.52 -3.64
C TYR A 204 -1.09 14.92 -2.24
N VAL A 205 -0.99 15.77 -1.22
CA VAL A 205 -0.61 15.39 0.15
C VAL A 205 -1.51 14.28 0.73
N PRO A 206 -2.86 14.32 0.61
CA PRO A 206 -3.70 13.26 1.15
C PRO A 206 -3.68 11.96 0.33
N PHE A 207 -3.21 11.98 -0.92
CA PHE A 207 -3.10 10.77 -1.73
C PHE A 207 -1.88 9.93 -1.36
N SER A 208 -0.88 10.56 -0.77
CA SER A 208 0.41 9.94 -0.47
C SER A 208 0.34 9.00 0.73
N MET A 209 1.01 7.86 0.61
CA MET A 209 1.29 6.98 1.73
C MET A 209 2.45 7.47 2.60
N ALA A 210 3.26 8.43 2.18
CA ALA A 210 4.46 8.86 2.90
C ALA A 210 4.16 9.85 4.04
N ASP A 211 5.06 9.94 5.01
CA ASP A 211 5.00 10.93 6.08
C ASP A 211 5.21 12.33 5.53
N ASP A 212 6.25 12.48 4.71
CA ASP A 212 6.64 13.71 4.05
C ASP A 212 6.59 13.49 2.53
N PRO A 213 5.47 13.84 1.87
CA PRO A 213 5.30 13.59 0.45
C PRO A 213 5.92 14.68 -0.42
N ASP A 214 6.56 14.27 -1.52
CA ASP A 214 7.19 15.20 -2.46
C ASP A 214 6.16 16.02 -3.25
N PRO A 215 6.39 17.34 -3.42
CA PRO A 215 5.57 18.21 -4.27
C PRO A 215 5.32 17.66 -5.67
N ARG A 216 4.06 17.64 -6.09
CA ARG A 216 3.66 17.14 -7.41
C ARG A 216 2.82 18.16 -8.16
N PRO A 217 3.10 18.43 -9.45
CA PRO A 217 2.22 19.25 -10.25
C PRO A 217 0.89 18.53 -10.47
N PHE A 218 -0.21 19.28 -10.50
CA PHE A 218 -1.52 18.72 -10.83
C PHE A 218 -1.51 18.12 -12.25
N PRO A 219 -2.00 16.89 -12.45
CA PRO A 219 -1.93 16.20 -13.73
C PRO A 219 -2.83 16.85 -14.78
N ARG A 220 -2.27 17.15 -15.96
CA ARG A 220 -2.99 17.62 -17.15
C ARG A 220 -2.50 16.87 -18.39
N VAL A 221 -3.38 16.56 -19.35
CA VAL A 221 -3.07 15.78 -20.57
C VAL A 221 -1.92 16.39 -21.40
N GLY A 222 -1.72 17.70 -21.33
CA GLY A 222 -0.64 18.42 -22.03
C GLY A 222 0.68 18.58 -21.26
N LEU A 223 0.75 18.22 -19.98
CA LEU A 223 1.95 18.38 -19.16
C LEU A 223 2.86 17.16 -19.23
N LYS A 224 4.18 17.38 -19.24
CA LYS A 224 5.18 16.30 -19.17
C LYS A 224 5.44 15.95 -17.71
N SER A 225 4.60 15.10 -17.15
CA SER A 225 4.81 14.51 -15.81
C SER A 225 4.43 13.03 -15.80
N GLY A 226 4.90 12.28 -14.80
CA GLY A 226 4.53 10.88 -14.63
C GLY A 226 3.03 10.69 -14.41
N LEU A 227 2.37 11.60 -13.68
CA LEU A 227 0.93 11.56 -13.43
C LEU A 227 0.11 11.92 -14.67
N SER A 228 0.55 12.93 -15.44
CA SER A 228 -0.05 13.26 -16.73
C SER A 228 0.02 12.11 -17.72
N LYS A 229 1.15 11.38 -17.74
CA LYS A 229 1.27 10.16 -18.55
C LYS A 229 0.28 9.08 -18.09
N LYS A 230 0.14 8.85 -16.78
CA LYS A 230 -0.85 7.90 -16.24
C LYS A 230 -2.28 8.27 -16.63
N LEU A 231 -2.64 9.55 -16.55
CA LEU A 231 -3.95 10.04 -16.99
C LEU A 231 -4.19 9.73 -18.47
N LYS A 232 -3.22 10.05 -19.32
CA LYS A 232 -3.30 9.74 -20.76
C LYS A 232 -3.42 8.24 -21.03
N ASP A 233 -2.59 7.43 -20.37
CA ASP A 233 -2.63 5.97 -20.51
C ASP A 233 -3.99 5.40 -20.06
N LEU A 234 -4.62 5.98 -19.03
CA LEU A 234 -5.97 5.61 -18.59
C LEU A 234 -7.05 6.01 -19.62
N GLN A 235 -6.99 7.23 -20.16
CA GLN A 235 -7.91 7.70 -21.20
C GLN A 235 -7.90 6.76 -22.41
N GLU A 236 -6.71 6.45 -22.93
CA GLU A 236 -6.54 5.53 -24.06
C GLU A 236 -7.05 4.11 -23.73
N ALA A 237 -6.85 3.63 -22.50
CA ALA A 237 -7.35 2.33 -22.08
C ALA A 237 -8.89 2.29 -22.00
N PHE A 238 -9.49 3.36 -21.50
CA PHE A 238 -10.94 3.50 -21.37
C PHE A 238 -11.63 3.53 -22.72
N GLU A 239 -11.14 4.37 -23.65
CA GLU A 239 -11.63 4.43 -25.04
C GLU A 239 -11.54 3.08 -25.75
N ALA A 240 -10.40 2.39 -25.61
CA ALA A 240 -10.20 1.07 -26.20
C ALA A 240 -11.10 -0.02 -25.58
N PHE A 241 -11.45 0.11 -24.30
CA PHE A 241 -12.36 -0.81 -23.62
C PHE A 241 -13.80 -0.58 -24.08
N ALA A 242 -14.27 0.68 -24.10
CA ALA A 242 -15.60 1.06 -24.53
C ALA A 242 -15.87 0.67 -25.99
N ALA A 243 -14.86 0.70 -26.87
CA ALA A 243 -15.00 0.27 -28.27
C ALA A 243 -15.17 -1.26 -28.45
N ARG A 244 -14.96 -2.07 -27.39
CA ARG A 244 -15.04 -3.55 -27.44
C ARG A 244 -16.29 -4.13 -26.78
N THR A 245 -17.01 -3.30 -26.02
CA THR A 245 -18.22 -3.66 -25.26
C THR A 245 -19.45 -3.09 -25.93
#